data_AF-A0A3D4WW17-F1
#
_entry.id   AF-A0A3D4WW17-F1
#
_cell.length_a   1.000
_cell.length_b   1.000
_cell.length_c   1.000
_cell.angle_alpha   90.00
_cell.angle_beta   90.00
_cell.angle_gamma   90.00
#
_symmetry.space_group_name_H-M   'P 1'
#
loop_
_entity.id
_entity.type
_entity.pdbx_description
1 polymer ?
#
loop_
_entity_poly.entity_id
_entity_poly.type
_entity_poly.pdbx_seq_one_letter_code
_entity_poly.pdbx_strand_id
1 'polypeptide(L)'
;MAEYLQTPGNRGAQMLTRDLGGGRTEVLTLSWWDSLESIKAFAGEDINVAVYYPEDDEYLIAHEDTVTHFEVASSAPNPSD
;
A
#
# COMPACT_ATOMS: atom_id res chain seq x y z
N MET A 1 5.96 -4.86 -3.36
CA MET A 1 6.90 -3.85 -2.81
C MET A 1 7.84 -3.25 -3.84
N ALA A 2 8.60 -4.07 -4.59
CA ALA A 2 9.57 -3.56 -5.57
C ALA A 2 8.94 -2.64 -6.63
N GLU A 3 7.75 -2.96 -7.14
CA GLU A 3 7.07 -2.12 -8.15
C GLU A 3 6.66 -0.74 -7.62
N TYR A 4 6.22 -0.63 -6.36
CA TYR A 4 5.94 0.67 -5.76
C TYR A 4 7.19 1.55 -5.82
N LEU A 5 8.32 1.03 -5.35
CA LEU A 5 9.58 1.76 -5.23
C LEU A 5 10.21 2.09 -6.60
N GLN A 6 9.85 1.35 -7.64
CA GLN A 6 10.31 1.61 -9.02
C GLN A 6 9.42 2.63 -9.74
N THR A 7 8.23 2.92 -9.23
CA THR A 7 7.32 3.89 -9.85
C THR A 7 7.75 5.31 -9.50
N PRO A 8 8.01 6.19 -10.49
CA PRO A 8 8.33 7.59 -10.24
C PRO A 8 7.27 8.30 -9.38
N GLY A 9 7.73 9.03 -8.37
CA GLY A 9 6.85 9.72 -7.40
C GLY A 9 6.45 8.88 -6.19
N ASN A 10 6.91 7.63 -6.07
CA ASN A 10 6.86 6.89 -4.82
C ASN A 10 7.91 7.43 -3.84
N ARG A 11 7.52 7.70 -2.60
CA ARG A 11 8.36 8.21 -1.52
C ARG A 11 8.76 7.14 -0.50
N GLY A 12 8.32 5.90 -0.72
CA GLY A 12 8.54 4.77 0.18
C GLY A 12 7.30 3.90 0.33
N ALA A 13 7.50 2.70 0.84
CA ALA A 13 6.44 1.77 1.18
C ALA A 13 6.80 0.95 2.42
N GLN A 14 5.78 0.52 3.15
CA GLN A 14 5.90 -0.22 4.40
C GLN A 14 4.89 -1.37 4.39
N MET A 15 5.30 -2.52 4.94
CA MET A 15 4.39 -3.62 5.22
C MET A 15 4.09 -3.61 6.71
N LEU A 16 2.82 -3.48 7.05
CA LEU A 16 2.32 -3.50 8.40
C LEU A 16 1.66 -4.87 8.61
N THR A 17 1.83 -5.42 9.80
CA THR A 17 1.16 -6.65 10.20
C THR A 17 0.46 -6.45 11.52
N ARG A 18 -0.73 -7.04 11.66
CA ARG A 18 -1.51 -6.99 12.90
C ARG A 18 -2.10 -8.37 13.18
N ASP A 19 -1.86 -8.87 14.39
CA ASP A 19 -2.49 -10.11 14.86
C ASP A 19 -3.99 -9.89 15.08
N LEU A 20 -4.81 -10.74 14.45
CA LEU A 20 -6.28 -10.75 14.60
C LEU A 20 -6.77 -11.83 15.57
N GLY A 21 -5.85 -12.65 16.11
CA GLY A 21 -6.17 -13.81 16.91
C GLY A 21 -6.72 -14.98 16.10
N GLY A 22 -6.68 -16.17 16.72
CA GLY A 22 -7.10 -17.41 16.06
C GLY A 22 -6.17 -17.84 14.91
N GLY A 23 -4.88 -17.48 15.00
CA GLY A 23 -3.88 -17.82 13.99
C GLY A 23 -3.96 -17.01 12.71
N ARG A 24 -4.65 -15.86 12.72
CA ARG A 24 -4.81 -14.97 11.56
C ARG A 24 -4.02 -13.69 11.77
N THR A 25 -3.35 -13.26 10.72
CA THR A 25 -2.61 -12.00 10.66
C THR A 25 -3.17 -11.17 9.51
N GLU A 26 -3.51 -9.92 9.81
CA GLU A 26 -3.76 -8.91 8.79
C GLU A 26 -2.42 -8.40 8.27
N VAL A 27 -2.31 -8.30 6.94
CA VAL A 27 -1.16 -7.71 6.25
C VAL A 27 -1.67 -6.49 5.50
N LEU A 28 -1.06 -5.33 5.75
CA LEU A 28 -1.41 -4.07 5.09
C LEU A 28 -0.16 -3.50 4.41
N THR A 29 -0.26 -3.16 3.13
CA THR A 29 0.76 -2.40 2.42
C THR A 29 0.41 -0.92 2.45
N LEU A 30 1.25 -0.10 3.06
CA LEU A 30 1.14 1.36 3.05
C LEU A 30 2.21 1.94 2.13
N SER A 31 1.84 2.82 1.22
CA SER A 31 2.78 3.48 0.31
C SER A 31 2.54 4.98 0.26
N TRP A 32 3.61 5.74 0.10
CA TRP A 32 3.62 7.20 0.13
C TRP A 32 3.95 7.72 -1.26
N TRP A 33 3.20 8.71 -1.73
CA TRP A 33 3.29 9.19 -3.10
C TRP A 33 3.27 10.71 -3.16
N ASP A 34 3.92 11.27 -4.17
CA ASP A 34 3.93 12.72 -4.42
C ASP A 34 2.56 13.24 -4.90
N SER A 35 1.75 12.40 -5.55
CA SER A 35 0.45 12.78 -6.09
C SER A 35 -0.44 11.58 -6.43
N LEU A 36 -1.73 11.83 -6.63
CA LEU A 36 -2.66 10.84 -7.18
C LEU A 36 -2.29 10.41 -8.61
N GLU A 37 -1.68 11.27 -9.41
CA GLU A 37 -1.20 10.91 -10.76
C GLU A 37 -0.05 9.90 -10.70
N SER A 38 0.83 10.01 -9.70
CA SER A 38 1.88 9.00 -9.46
C SER A 38 1.29 7.65 -9.04
N ILE A 39 0.21 7.67 -8.24
CA ILE A 39 -0.53 6.47 -7.88
C ILE A 39 -1.20 5.86 -9.13
N LYS A 40 -1.82 6.69 -9.98
CA LYS A 40 -2.44 6.27 -11.23
C LYS A 40 -1.44 5.63 -12.19
N ALA A 41 -0.22 6.15 -12.26
CA ALA A 41 0.86 5.54 -13.05
C ALA A 41 1.24 4.13 -12.56
N PHE A 42 1.04 3.83 -11.28
CA PHE A 42 1.24 2.49 -10.71
C PHE A 42 -0.02 1.61 -10.84
N ALA A 43 -1.16 2.07 -10.36
CA ALA A 43 -2.38 1.27 -10.19
C ALA A 43 -3.27 1.20 -11.45
N GLY A 44 -3.02 2.06 -12.45
CA GLY A 44 -3.89 2.24 -13.60
C GLY A 44 -4.97 3.31 -13.36
N GLU A 45 -5.95 3.37 -14.26
CA GLU A 45 -6.93 4.47 -14.31
C GLU A 45 -7.83 4.53 -13.07
N ASP A 46 -8.28 3.38 -12.56
CA ASP A 46 -9.05 3.30 -11.32
C ASP A 46 -8.13 3.01 -10.14
N ILE A 47 -7.65 4.08 -9.51
CA ILE A 47 -6.73 4.01 -8.38
C ILE A 47 -7.34 3.33 -7.15
N ASN A 48 -8.66 3.11 -7.11
CA ASN A 48 -9.29 2.47 -5.95
C ASN A 48 -9.23 0.95 -6.05
N VAL A 49 -8.87 0.36 -7.19
CA VAL A 49 -8.74 -1.09 -7.33
C VAL A 49 -7.39 -1.53 -6.78
N ALA A 50 -7.40 -2.51 -5.88
CA ALA A 50 -6.18 -3.09 -5.34
C ALA A 50 -5.41 -3.86 -6.42
N VAL A 51 -4.10 -3.61 -6.52
CA VAL A 51 -3.20 -4.36 -7.41
C VAL A 51 -2.72 -5.60 -6.66
N TYR A 52 -3.20 -6.77 -7.11
CA TYR A 52 -2.79 -8.08 -6.61
C TYR A 52 -1.89 -8.80 -7.62
N TYR A 53 -0.98 -9.60 -7.10
CA TYR A 53 -0.09 -10.46 -7.88
C TYR A 53 -0.57 -11.91 -7.79
N PRO A 54 -0.30 -12.76 -8.80
CA PRO A 54 -0.71 -14.17 -8.79
C PRO A 54 -0.26 -14.93 -7.53
N GLU A 55 0.86 -14.54 -6.93
CA GLU A 55 1.37 -15.13 -5.69
C GLU A 55 0.50 -14.80 -4.46
N ASP A 56 -0.26 -13.69 -4.48
CA ASP A 56 -1.09 -13.27 -3.34
C ASP A 56 -2.24 -14.26 -3.08
N ASP A 57 -2.78 -14.88 -4.12
CA ASP A 57 -3.81 -15.93 -4.02
C ASP A 57 -3.32 -17.18 -3.27
N GLU A 58 -2.00 -17.44 -3.25
CA GLU A 58 -1.42 -18.58 -2.55
C GLU A 58 -1.31 -18.33 -1.03
N TYR A 59 -1.21 -17.06 -0.62
CA TYR A 59 -0.91 -16.68 0.77
C TYR A 59 -2.09 -16.02 1.50
N LEU A 60 -2.99 -15.35 0.80
CA LEU A 60 -4.08 -14.59 1.41
C LEU A 60 -5.31 -15.46 1.64
N ILE A 61 -5.77 -15.49 2.90
CA ILE A 61 -7.03 -16.14 3.28
C ILE A 61 -8.24 -15.33 2.80
N ALA A 62 -8.08 -14.01 2.74
CA ALA A 62 -9.04 -13.04 2.22
C ALA A 62 -8.29 -11.76 1.84
N HIS A 63 -8.83 -11.00 0.89
CA HIS A 63 -8.28 -9.73 0.45
C HIS A 63 -9.41 -8.73 0.18
N GLU A 64 -9.10 -7.43 0.21
CA GLU A 64 -10.06 -6.37 -0.08
C GLU A 64 -9.88 -5.89 -1.53
N ASP A 65 -10.95 -5.81 -2.30
CA ASP A 65 -10.84 -5.39 -3.72
C ASP A 65 -10.48 -3.90 -3.88
N THR A 66 -10.59 -3.13 -2.79
CA THR A 66 -10.46 -1.68 -2.81
C THR A 66 -9.35 -1.14 -1.92
N VAL A 67 -8.69 -0.08 -2.37
CA VAL A 67 -7.68 0.68 -1.63
C VAL A 67 -8.26 2.02 -1.17
N THR A 68 -7.91 2.44 0.05
CA THR A 68 -8.24 3.78 0.55
C THR A 68 -7.08 4.74 0.41
N HIS A 69 -7.34 5.93 -0.13
CA HIS A 69 -6.35 7.00 -0.30
C HIS A 69 -6.53 8.09 0.74
N PHE A 70 -5.42 8.59 1.27
CA PHE A 70 -5.40 9.69 2.24
C PHE A 70 -4.44 10.77 1.78
N GLU A 71 -4.80 12.03 2.01
CA GLU A 71 -3.90 13.16 1.90
C GLU A 71 -3.20 13.40 3.24
N VAL A 72 -1.87 13.54 3.23
CA VAL A 72 -1.11 13.89 4.42
C VAL A 72 -1.30 15.37 4.72
N ALA A 73 -2.30 15.68 5.55
CA ALA A 73 -2.59 17.06 5.95
C ALA A 73 -1.53 17.66 6.89
N SER A 74 -0.85 16.82 7.68
CA SER A 74 0.22 17.21 8.60
C SER A 74 1.09 16.00 8.94
N SER A 75 2.39 16.21 9.04
CA SER A 75 3.36 15.21 9.49
C SER A 75 4.29 15.82 10.53
N ALA A 76 4.47 15.15 11.66
CA ALA A 76 5.57 15.48 12.55
C ALA A 76 6.90 15.03 11.92
N PRO A 77 8.00 15.77 12.11
CA PRO A 77 9.32 15.28 11.73
C PRO A 77 9.59 13.97 12.47
N ASN A 78 10.20 13.01 11.78
CA ASN A 78 10.62 11.79 12.44
C ASN A 78 11.71 12.18 13.45
N PRO A 79 11.67 11.74 14.71
CA PRO A 79 12.69 12.08 15.70
C PRO A 79 14.08 11.49 15.40
N SER A 80 14.24 10.83 14.25
CA SER A 80 15.46 10.22 13.75
C SER A 80 16.04 10.93 12.51
N ASP A 81 15.36 11.96 11.98
CA ASP A 81 15.88 12.86 10.92
C ASP A 81 16.78 13.95 11.50
#